data_AF-A0A5C6XQ58-F1
#
_entry.id   AF-A0A5C6XQ58-F1
#
_cell.length_a   1.000
_cell.length_b   1.000
_cell.length_c   1.000
_cell.angle_alpha   90.00
_cell.angle_beta   90.00
_cell.angle_gamma   90.00
#
_symmetry.space_group_name_H-M   'P 1'
#
loop_
_entity.id
_entity.type
_entity.pdbx_description
1 polymer ?
#
loop_
_entity_poly.entity_id
_entity_poly.type
_entity_poly.pdbx_seq_one_letter_code
_entity_poly.pdbx_strand_id
1 'polypeptide(L)'
;MKYILTKKSLLLIFVLVSINNCFSQKNKCEYQTEIIKIILTDIQFKNLIINKKTIEIENSFCSGKKEEITIQKKKEKIILSFLKNKIKSDDKISFLEYEETEKIIYAKLSIFHKNAVFSILLKKHNINGLKLINSWMEFIKREK
;
A
#
# COMPACT_ATOMS: atom_id res chain seq x y z
N MET A 1 4.79 39.14 -25.19
CA MET A 1 3.81 38.23 -25.84
C MET A 1 2.84 37.72 -24.78
N LYS A 2 1.52 37.99 -24.91
CA LYS A 2 0.49 37.40 -24.04
C LYS A 2 0.02 36.09 -24.69
N TYR A 3 0.26 34.95 -24.04
CA TYR A 3 -0.25 33.66 -24.51
C TYR A 3 -1.75 33.60 -24.22
N ILE A 4 -2.57 33.61 -25.26
CA ILE A 4 -4.02 33.36 -25.15
C ILE A 4 -4.21 31.85 -25.12
N LEU A 5 -4.39 31.26 -23.94
CA LEU A 5 -4.80 29.87 -23.83
C LEU A 5 -6.20 29.73 -24.43
N THR A 6 -6.30 29.02 -25.54
CA THR A 6 -7.58 28.67 -26.15
C THR A 6 -8.26 27.56 -25.34
N LYS A 7 -9.59 27.50 -25.36
CA LYS A 7 -10.38 26.45 -24.67
C LYS A 7 -9.92 25.03 -25.00
N LYS A 8 -9.43 24.79 -26.24
CA LYS A 8 -8.84 23.51 -26.67
C LYS A 8 -7.52 23.19 -25.96
N SER A 9 -6.64 24.19 -25.78
CA SER A 9 -5.38 24.01 -25.05
C SER A 9 -5.58 23.72 -23.56
N LEU A 10 -6.57 24.35 -22.91
CA LEU A 10 -6.95 24.06 -21.52
C LEU A 10 -7.49 22.63 -21.34
N LEU A 11 -8.34 22.18 -22.27
CA LEU A 11 -8.87 20.82 -22.28
C LEU A 11 -7.74 19.77 -22.37
N LEU A 12 -6.76 20.03 -23.23
CA LEU A 12 -5.63 19.11 -23.44
C LEU A 12 -4.73 19.00 -22.20
N ILE A 13 -4.47 20.12 -21.52
CA ILE A 13 -3.75 20.13 -20.23
C ILE A 13 -4.52 19.33 -19.17
N PHE A 14 -5.84 19.54 -19.06
CA PHE A 14 -6.66 18.81 -18.09
C PHE A 14 -6.64 17.29 -18.33
N VAL A 15 -6.73 16.86 -19.60
CA VAL A 15 -6.62 15.45 -19.97
C VAL A 15 -5.25 14.88 -19.60
N LEU A 16 -4.16 15.60 -19.93
CA LEU A 16 -2.79 15.16 -19.59
C LEU A 16 -2.56 15.03 -18.08
N VAL A 17 -3.04 16.00 -17.28
CA VAL A 17 -2.96 15.95 -15.82
C VAL A 17 -3.77 14.77 -15.27
N SER A 18 -4.97 14.53 -15.82
CA SER A 18 -5.83 13.41 -15.40
C SER A 18 -5.19 12.06 -15.71
N ILE A 19 -4.55 11.90 -16.88
CA ILE A 19 -3.82 10.69 -17.27
C ILE A 19 -2.63 10.46 -16.33
N ASN A 20 -1.82 11.49 -16.06
CA ASN A 20 -0.67 11.38 -15.15
C ASN A 20 -1.10 11.00 -13.72
N ASN A 21 -2.19 11.59 -13.22
CA ASN A 21 -2.73 11.24 -11.92
C ASN A 21 -3.22 9.78 -11.88
N CYS A 22 -3.85 9.30 -12.95
CA CYS A 22 -4.29 7.90 -13.07
C CYS A 22 -3.11 6.91 -13.06
N PHE A 23 -2.04 7.20 -13.82
CA PHE A 23 -0.82 6.39 -13.81
C PHE A 23 -0.14 6.40 -12.44
N SER A 24 -0.02 7.58 -11.80
CA SER A 24 0.56 7.68 -10.46
C SER A 24 -0.23 6.86 -9.44
N GLN A 25 -1.57 6.92 -9.49
CA GLN A 25 -2.41 6.14 -8.59
C GLN A 25 -2.29 4.63 -8.85
N LYS A 26 -2.19 4.22 -10.13
CA LYS A 26 -1.99 2.81 -10.50
C LYS A 26 -0.68 2.27 -9.92
N ASN A 27 0.43 3.00 -10.07
CA ASN A 27 1.73 2.59 -9.55
C ASN A 27 1.72 2.48 -8.01
N LYS A 28 1.14 3.48 -7.33
CA LYS A 28 1.00 3.45 -5.86
C LYS A 28 0.18 2.25 -5.40
N CYS A 29 -0.86 1.89 -6.14
CA CYS A 29 -1.65 0.70 -5.84
C CYS A 29 -0.83 -0.59 -6.02
N GLU A 30 -0.11 -0.74 -7.13
CA GLU A 30 0.74 -1.92 -7.38
C GLU A 30 1.81 -2.08 -6.30
N TYR A 31 2.45 -0.99 -5.87
CA TYR A 31 3.40 -1.03 -4.77
C TYR A 31 2.77 -1.38 -3.42
N GLN A 32 1.58 -0.85 -3.09
CA GLN A 32 0.89 -1.25 -1.87
C GLN A 32 0.57 -2.75 -1.85
N THR A 33 0.11 -3.31 -2.98
CA THR A 33 -0.14 -4.75 -3.10
C THR A 33 1.15 -5.56 -2.86
N GLU A 34 2.27 -5.15 -3.44
CA GLU A 34 3.55 -5.83 -3.24
C GLU A 34 4.07 -5.71 -1.80
N ILE A 35 3.91 -4.55 -1.16
CA ILE A 35 4.22 -4.37 0.27
C ILE A 35 3.43 -5.37 1.11
N ILE A 36 2.14 -5.53 0.84
CA ILE A 36 1.29 -6.46 1.57
C ILE A 36 1.75 -7.90 1.33
N LYS A 37 2.10 -8.29 0.10
CA LYS A 37 2.68 -9.61 -0.18
C LYS A 37 3.95 -9.85 0.64
N ILE A 38 4.82 -8.85 0.79
CA ILE A 38 6.03 -8.93 1.62
C ILE A 38 5.63 -9.15 3.09
N ILE A 39 4.71 -8.35 3.65
CA ILE A 39 4.21 -8.52 5.03
C ILE A 39 3.71 -9.94 5.25
N LEU A 40 2.91 -10.45 4.31
CA LEU A 40 2.23 -11.73 4.44
C LEU A 40 3.16 -12.95 4.32
N THR A 41 4.31 -12.78 3.68
CA THR A 41 5.33 -13.82 3.51
C THR A 41 6.41 -13.78 4.59
N ASP A 42 6.49 -12.68 5.34
CA ASP A 42 7.45 -12.50 6.42
C ASP A 42 7.12 -13.38 7.64
N ILE A 43 8.16 -13.95 8.25
CA ILE A 43 8.04 -14.85 9.40
C ILE A 43 7.49 -14.15 10.65
N GLN A 44 7.74 -12.84 10.80
CA GLN A 44 7.27 -12.05 11.96
C GLN A 44 5.75 -11.97 12.00
N PHE A 45 5.10 -11.79 10.85
CA PHE A 45 3.64 -11.63 10.77
C PHE A 45 2.93 -12.96 10.53
N LYS A 46 3.65 -14.03 10.21
CA LYS A 46 3.09 -15.35 9.91
C LYS A 46 2.07 -15.79 10.95
N ASN A 47 2.39 -15.68 12.24
CA ASN A 47 1.51 -16.11 13.32
C ASN A 47 0.25 -15.26 13.46
N LEU A 48 0.31 -13.98 13.11
CA LEU A 48 -0.84 -13.07 13.15
C LEU A 48 -1.84 -13.36 12.02
N ILE A 49 -1.37 -14.02 10.95
CA ILE A 49 -2.14 -14.27 9.73
C ILE A 49 -2.78 -15.67 9.72
N ILE A 50 -2.23 -16.65 10.46
CA ILE A 50 -2.52 -18.09 10.36
C ILE A 50 -4.01 -18.49 10.44
N ASN A 51 -4.91 -17.61 10.92
CA ASN A 51 -6.34 -17.91 11.01
C ASN A 51 -7.24 -16.84 10.36
N LYS A 52 -6.70 -16.00 9.46
CA LYS A 52 -7.47 -14.91 8.83
C LYS A 52 -7.87 -15.28 7.40
N LYS A 53 -9.17 -15.38 7.15
CA LYS A 53 -9.74 -15.57 5.80
C LYS A 53 -9.72 -14.28 4.97
N THR A 54 -9.86 -13.13 5.63
CA THR A 54 -9.88 -11.82 5.00
C THR A 54 -9.05 -10.86 5.81
N ILE A 55 -8.26 -10.05 5.12
CA ILE A 55 -7.48 -8.96 5.70
C ILE A 55 -7.95 -7.66 5.08
N GLU A 56 -8.32 -6.71 5.93
CA GLU A 56 -8.77 -5.38 5.51
C GLU A 56 -7.57 -4.44 5.42
N ILE A 57 -7.45 -3.75 4.29
CA ILE A 57 -6.35 -2.82 4.00
C ILE A 57 -6.92 -1.41 3.91
N GLU A 58 -6.59 -0.56 4.89
CA GLU A 58 -7.06 0.82 4.96
C GLU A 58 -6.11 1.82 4.32
N ASN A 59 -6.65 3.02 4.05
CA ASN A 59 -5.95 4.12 3.41
C ASN A 59 -5.26 3.66 2.12
N SER A 60 -5.94 2.76 1.40
CA SER A 60 -5.37 2.17 0.22
C SER A 60 -5.58 3.04 -1.02
N PHE A 61 -4.54 3.16 -1.83
CA PHE A 61 -4.61 3.69 -3.19
C PHE A 61 -5.35 2.74 -4.15
N CYS A 62 -5.54 1.47 -3.76
CA CYS A 62 -6.29 0.43 -4.47
C CYS A 62 -7.78 0.36 -4.09
N SER A 63 -8.37 1.43 -3.55
CA SER A 63 -9.74 1.38 -3.00
C SER A 63 -10.77 0.75 -3.94
N GLY A 64 -11.58 -0.18 -3.42
CA GLY A 64 -12.63 -0.87 -4.19
C GLY A 64 -12.14 -2.14 -4.90
N LYS A 65 -10.84 -2.46 -4.84
CA LYS A 65 -10.31 -3.74 -5.30
C LYS A 65 -10.46 -4.81 -4.22
N LYS A 66 -10.73 -6.04 -4.65
CA LYS A 66 -10.53 -7.26 -3.86
C LYS A 66 -9.53 -8.13 -4.61
N GLU A 67 -8.55 -8.65 -3.89
CA GLU A 67 -7.50 -9.50 -4.48
C GLU A 67 -7.37 -10.77 -3.65
N GLU A 68 -7.36 -11.92 -4.30
CA GLU A 68 -7.07 -13.19 -3.65
C GLU A 68 -5.56 -13.45 -3.72
N ILE A 69 -4.93 -13.62 -2.56
CA ILE A 69 -3.52 -13.99 -2.48
C ILE A 69 -3.42 -15.36 -1.80
N THR A 70 -2.63 -16.24 -2.41
CA THR A 70 -2.25 -17.51 -1.78
C THR A 70 -1.01 -17.26 -0.94
N ILE A 71 -1.13 -17.43 0.37
CA ILE A 71 -0.06 -17.12 1.33
C ILE A 71 0.30 -18.44 2.00
N GLN A 72 1.59 -18.77 2.01
CA GLN A 72 2.19 -20.01 2.54
C GLN A 72 1.98 -21.27 1.68
N LYS A 73 2.87 -22.25 1.88
CA LYS A 73 2.85 -23.58 1.21
C LYS A 73 1.64 -24.46 1.56
N LYS A 74 0.57 -23.90 2.14
CA LYS A 74 -0.73 -24.54 2.40
C LYS A 74 -1.78 -23.80 1.59
N LYS A 75 -2.76 -24.54 1.05
CA LYS A 75 -3.81 -24.12 0.10
C LYS A 75 -4.80 -23.06 0.65
N GLU A 76 -4.47 -22.35 1.72
CA GLU A 76 -5.34 -21.35 2.31
C GLU A 76 -5.19 -20.03 1.55
N LYS A 77 -6.27 -19.65 0.86
CA LYS A 77 -6.37 -18.36 0.19
C LYS A 77 -6.83 -17.31 1.18
N ILE A 78 -6.17 -16.16 1.17
CA ILE A 78 -6.59 -15.00 1.92
C ILE A 78 -7.11 -13.95 0.94
N ILE A 79 -8.26 -13.37 1.28
CA ILE A 79 -8.85 -12.27 0.52
C ILE A 79 -8.33 -10.96 1.09
N LEU A 80 -7.70 -10.14 0.26
CA LEU A 80 -7.40 -8.75 0.57
C LEU A 80 -8.57 -7.86 0.15
N SER A 81 -9.06 -7.07 1.10
CA SER A 81 -10.12 -6.08 0.85
C SER A 81 -9.55 -4.67 1.00
N PHE A 82 -9.42 -3.95 -0.12
CA PHE A 82 -8.81 -2.62 -0.15
C PHE A 82 -9.84 -1.52 0.04
N LEU A 83 -9.71 -0.79 1.15
CA LEU A 83 -10.65 0.24 1.60
C LEU A 83 -10.01 1.62 1.50
N LYS A 84 -10.80 2.58 1.01
CA LYS A 84 -10.43 4.01 1.01
C LYS A 84 -10.43 4.57 2.43
N ASN A 85 -11.42 4.16 3.22
CA ASN A 85 -11.74 4.77 4.50
C ASN A 85 -11.24 3.92 5.66
N LYS A 86 -11.03 4.57 6.81
CA LYS A 86 -10.75 3.91 8.08
C LYS A 86 -12.00 3.19 8.59
N ILE A 87 -11.79 2.02 9.18
CA ILE A 87 -12.76 1.15 9.84
C ILE A 87 -12.32 0.86 11.28
N LYS A 88 -13.27 0.53 12.13
CA LYS A 88 -12.99 0.07 13.50
C LYS A 88 -12.85 -1.46 13.50
N SER A 89 -11.72 -1.94 12.99
CA SER A 89 -11.32 -3.34 13.03
C SER A 89 -9.97 -3.46 13.72
N ASP A 90 -9.77 -4.53 14.46
CA ASP A 90 -8.47 -4.87 15.04
C ASP A 90 -7.64 -5.67 14.02
N ASP A 91 -8.30 -6.40 13.11
CA ASP A 91 -7.66 -7.30 12.16
C ASP A 91 -7.37 -6.65 10.80
N LYS A 92 -6.61 -5.55 10.83
CA LYS A 92 -6.38 -4.72 9.63
C LYS A 92 -4.93 -4.31 9.45
N ILE A 93 -4.58 -3.98 8.21
CA ILE A 93 -3.35 -3.28 7.85
C ILE A 93 -3.73 -1.87 7.43
N SER A 94 -3.12 -0.85 8.03
CA SER A 94 -3.39 0.56 7.74
C SER A 94 -2.10 1.25 7.28
N PHE A 95 -2.10 1.80 6.06
CA PHE A 95 -1.00 2.65 5.59
C PHE A 95 -1.14 4.03 6.25
N LEU A 96 -0.21 4.36 7.14
CA LEU A 96 -0.19 5.63 7.88
C LEU A 96 0.54 6.71 7.10
N GLU A 97 1.72 6.38 6.56
CA GLU A 97 2.55 7.26 5.74
C GLU A 97 3.12 6.42 4.58
N TYR A 98 3.18 7.02 3.40
CA TYR A 98 3.72 6.39 2.20
C TYR A 98 4.45 7.44 1.36
N GLU A 99 5.76 7.29 1.24
CA GLU A 99 6.62 8.17 0.46
C GLU A 99 7.38 7.36 -0.59
N GLU A 100 7.47 7.91 -1.79
CA GLU A 100 8.03 7.23 -2.94
C GLU A 100 9.02 8.16 -3.64
N THR A 101 10.21 7.63 -3.88
CA THR A 101 11.24 8.22 -4.74
C THR A 101 11.46 7.32 -5.96
N GLU A 102 12.34 7.71 -6.88
CA GLU A 102 12.69 6.87 -8.04
C GLU A 102 13.27 5.50 -7.66
N LYS A 103 13.92 5.39 -6.50
CA LYS A 103 14.66 4.18 -6.10
C LYS A 103 14.09 3.48 -4.87
N ILE A 104 13.42 4.22 -4.00
CA ILE A 104 13.05 3.77 -2.66
C ILE A 104 11.59 4.10 -2.37
N ILE A 105 10.93 3.21 -1.63
CA ILE A 105 9.64 3.45 -0.97
C ILE A 105 9.86 3.37 0.53
N TYR A 106 9.41 4.41 1.23
CA TYR A 106 9.21 4.39 2.66
C TYR A 106 7.73 4.17 2.95
N ALA A 107 7.42 3.22 3.83
CA ALA A 107 6.06 3.00 4.27
C ALA A 107 6.00 2.82 5.79
N LYS A 108 5.00 3.46 6.40
CA LYS A 108 4.66 3.33 7.81
C LYS A 108 3.28 2.72 7.93
N LEU A 109 3.19 1.62 8.66
CA LEU A 109 2.05 0.72 8.65
C LEU A 109 1.63 0.42 10.09
N SER A 110 0.32 0.30 10.33
CA SER A 110 -0.19 -0.39 11.53
C SER A 110 -0.73 -1.75 11.09
N ILE A 111 -0.27 -2.84 11.72
CA ILE A 111 -0.55 -4.23 11.30
C ILE A 111 -1.19 -4.98 12.47
N PHE A 112 -2.46 -5.38 12.32
CA PHE A 112 -3.30 -6.19 13.25
C PHE A 112 -3.41 -5.72 14.72
N HIS A 113 -2.61 -4.75 15.14
CA HIS A 113 -2.63 -4.17 16.47
C HIS A 113 -2.39 -2.67 16.35
N LYS A 114 -3.33 -1.86 16.83
CA LYS A 114 -3.27 -0.38 16.74
C LYS A 114 -2.11 0.22 17.54
N ASN A 115 -1.53 -0.55 18.45
CA ASN A 115 -0.47 -0.12 19.36
C ASN A 115 0.93 -0.39 18.79
N ALA A 116 1.05 -1.14 17.69
CA ALA A 116 2.32 -1.34 17.00
C ALA A 116 2.28 -0.66 15.62
N VAL A 117 3.30 0.16 15.36
CA VAL A 117 3.53 0.80 14.08
C VAL A 117 4.85 0.32 13.53
N PHE A 118 4.84 -0.19 12.31
CA PHE A 118 6.00 -0.70 11.62
C PHE A 118 6.44 0.29 10.54
N SER A 119 7.73 0.59 10.51
CA SER A 119 8.34 1.35 9.41
C SER A 119 9.21 0.42 8.57
N ILE A 120 9.08 0.53 7.25
CA ILE A 120 9.87 -0.23 6.27
C ILE A 120 10.44 0.68 5.19
N LEU A 121 11.61 0.28 4.71
CA LEU A 121 12.25 0.86 3.54
C LEU A 121 12.44 -0.24 2.50
N LEU A 122 11.98 0.04 1.28
CA LEU A 122 11.97 -0.90 0.17
C LEU A 122 12.71 -0.30 -1.00
N LYS A 123 13.59 -1.07 -1.63
CA LYS A 123 14.23 -0.69 -2.89
C LYS A 123 13.41 -1.20 -4.06
N LYS A 124 13.21 -0.33 -5.06
CA LYS A 124 12.64 -0.69 -6.35
C LYS A 124 13.69 -1.45 -7.17
N HIS A 125 13.35 -2.68 -7.55
CA HIS A 125 14.23 -3.54 -8.36
C HIS A 125 13.82 -3.54 -9.84
N ASN A 126 12.53 -3.36 -10.14
CA ASN A 126 11.92 -3.23 -11.48
C ASN A 126 10.66 -2.34 -11.37
N ILE A 127 9.94 -2.07 -12.47
CA ILE A 127 8.71 -1.22 -12.48
C ILE A 127 7.77 -1.59 -11.30
N ASN A 128 7.61 -2.89 -11.01
CA ASN A 128 6.72 -3.40 -9.95
C ASN A 128 7.43 -4.23 -8.86
N GLY A 129 8.75 -4.42 -8.95
CA GLY A 129 9.47 -5.30 -8.03
C GLY A 129 9.98 -4.55 -6.80
N LEU A 130 9.59 -4.96 -5.60
CA LEU A 130 10.08 -4.39 -4.34
C LEU A 130 10.96 -5.38 -3.60
N LYS A 131 12.07 -4.88 -3.03
CA LYS A 131 12.96 -5.64 -2.16
C LYS A 131 13.12 -4.92 -0.83
N LEU A 132 12.89 -5.64 0.27
CA LEU A 132 13.17 -5.15 1.61
C LEU A 132 14.68 -4.89 1.77
N ILE A 133 15.05 -3.67 2.18
CA ILE A 133 16.45 -3.26 2.35
C ILE A 133 16.88 -3.08 3.80
N ASN A 134 15.93 -3.01 4.73
CA ASN A 134 16.17 -2.93 6.16
C ASN A 134 15.23 -3.87 6.92
N SER A 135 15.63 -4.29 8.12
CA SER A 135 14.75 -4.99 9.05
C SER A 135 13.58 -4.08 9.46
N TRP A 136 12.43 -4.69 9.74
CA TRP A 136 11.24 -3.99 10.24
C TRP A 136 11.58 -3.21 11.52
N MET A 137 11.26 -1.92 11.52
CA MET A 137 11.36 -1.10 12.74
C MET A 137 9.98 -1.01 13.39
N GLU A 138 9.83 -1.63 14.55
CA GLU A 138 8.60 -1.59 15.34
C GLU A 138 8.62 -0.44 16.35
N PHE A 139 7.53 0.33 16.38
CA PHE A 139 7.27 1.39 17.34
C PHE A 139 6.00 1.06 18.11
N ILE A 140 6.15 0.77 19.40
CA ILE A 140 5.01 0.54 20.28
C ILE A 140 4.51 1.91 20.78
N LYS A 141 3.31 2.30 20.35
CA LYS A 141 2.64 3.51 20.82
C LYS A 141 2.23 3.26 22.28
N ARG A 142 2.87 3.96 23.23
CA ARG A 142 2.39 3.99 24.61
C ARG A 142 1.04 4.69 24.63
N GLU A 143 0.00 3.99 25.07
CA GLU A 143 -1.30 4.61 25.37
C GLU A 143 -1.07 5.70 26.43
N LYS A 144 -1.58 6.91 26.16
CA LYS A 144 -1.64 8.01 27.11
C LYS A 144 -3.07 8.11 27.63
#